data_AF-A0A5D6VXM1-F1
#
_entry.id   AF-A0A5D6VXM1-F1
#
_cell.length_a   1.000
_cell.length_b   1.000
_cell.length_c   1.000
_cell.angle_alpha   90.00
_cell.angle_beta   90.00
_cell.angle_gamma   90.00
#
_symmetry.space_group_name_H-M   'P 1'
#
loop_
_entity.id
_entity.type
_entity.pdbx_description
1 polymer ?
#
loop_
_entity_poly.entity_id
_entity_poly.type
_entity_poly.pdbx_seq_one_letter_code
_entity_poly.pdbx_strand_id
1 'polypeptide(L)'
;MDDYTWKRRLRQRRRRQRRHLFLFILLIASLVSMTVWYAFFYTRTPEYALKQLSTAIEDRNTDAFKKYVNMDVLSSRAYDDLTVDLFAYDSTLTPKSKVMFEKFYIMIKPQLSMGLENAALTRIETGAWNLPDGTDILKGRQLGIDFERFIERSQLRNTTFVSIGNIEHDGSTATAELNILEDYTQTPFTLQLVMEQAEDGHWQVSYIKNYKEYLDLIAPLQNSDIASYIDNTQGIVDEYNGIFEEYQRRFRQLTATSSGQLSAAQRKKIAALLENEVIPALKKRQQKLDEVDIPAGAQYLARQRQHSTETTIKAWQHFIKGCRDNSQAEFSTAETLHKQELAIDLRVQDIIRHTAISKNIPNLP
;
A
#
# COMPACT_ATOMS: atom_id res chain seq x y z
N MET A 1 -60.39 6.61 -66.21
CA MET A 1 -59.27 6.41 -65.26
C MET A 1 -59.46 5.02 -64.67
N ASP A 2 -58.60 4.08 -65.01
CA ASP A 2 -58.90 2.64 -64.90
C ASP A 2 -58.81 2.14 -63.44
N ASP A 3 -59.96 1.73 -62.87
CA ASP A 3 -60.17 1.38 -61.45
C ASP A 3 -59.20 0.26 -60.97
N TYR A 4 -58.76 -0.58 -61.90
CA TYR A 4 -57.79 -1.64 -61.67
C TYR A 4 -56.40 -1.10 -61.31
N THR A 5 -55.94 -0.03 -61.97
CA THR A 5 -54.60 0.57 -61.75
C THR A 5 -54.53 1.34 -60.42
N TRP A 6 -55.65 1.96 -60.02
CA TRP A 6 -55.78 2.66 -58.74
C TRP A 6 -55.78 1.68 -57.56
N LYS A 7 -56.57 0.59 -57.65
CA LYS A 7 -56.56 -0.51 -56.66
C LYS A 7 -55.18 -1.17 -56.54
N ARG A 8 -54.43 -1.32 -57.64
CA ARG A 8 -53.05 -1.85 -57.62
C ARG A 8 -52.07 -0.91 -56.91
N ARG A 9 -52.12 0.40 -57.17
CA ARG A 9 -51.28 1.40 -56.51
C ARG A 9 -51.57 1.51 -55.01
N LEU A 10 -52.84 1.44 -54.60
CA LEU A 10 -53.23 1.41 -53.19
C LEU A 10 -52.78 0.13 -52.46
N ARG A 11 -52.90 -1.04 -53.11
CA ARG A 11 -52.38 -2.31 -52.57
C ARG A 11 -50.85 -2.27 -52.44
N GLN A 12 -50.13 -1.70 -53.40
CA GLN A 12 -48.68 -1.52 -53.32
C GLN A 12 -48.25 -0.55 -52.22
N ARG A 13 -48.96 0.59 -52.04
CA ARG A 13 -48.71 1.52 -50.93
C ARG A 13 -48.97 0.88 -49.57
N ARG A 14 -50.08 0.16 -49.40
CA ARG A 14 -50.38 -0.58 -48.15
C ARG A 14 -49.37 -1.69 -47.87
N ARG A 15 -48.87 -2.40 -48.91
CA ARG A 15 -47.81 -3.40 -48.76
C ARG A 15 -46.47 -2.77 -48.38
N ARG A 16 -46.09 -1.63 -48.98
CA ARG A 16 -44.89 -0.87 -48.59
C ARG A 16 -45.01 -0.33 -47.17
N GLN A 17 -46.12 0.30 -46.80
CA GLN A 17 -46.37 0.78 -45.44
C GLN A 17 -46.36 -0.36 -44.41
N ARG A 18 -47.00 -1.51 -44.71
CA ARG A 18 -46.92 -2.69 -43.83
C ARG A 18 -45.51 -3.25 -43.73
N ARG A 19 -44.73 -3.27 -44.81
CA ARG A 19 -43.31 -3.66 -44.78
C ARG A 19 -42.47 -2.69 -43.95
N HIS A 20 -42.63 -1.38 -44.13
CA HIS A 20 -41.92 -0.37 -43.33
C HIS A 20 -42.33 -0.43 -41.85
N LEU A 21 -43.61 -0.61 -41.54
CA LEU A 21 -44.10 -0.80 -40.19
C LEU A 21 -43.55 -2.09 -39.56
N PHE A 22 -43.52 -3.20 -40.31
CA PHE A 22 -42.95 -4.46 -39.86
C PHE A 22 -41.44 -4.35 -39.61
N LEU A 23 -40.70 -3.68 -40.51
CA LEU A 23 -39.28 -3.40 -40.34
C LEU A 23 -39.02 -2.49 -39.13
N PHE A 24 -39.87 -1.50 -38.89
CA PHE A 24 -39.78 -0.62 -37.73
C PHE A 24 -40.04 -1.37 -36.41
N ILE A 25 -41.06 -2.23 -36.37
CA ILE A 25 -41.34 -3.10 -35.21
C ILE A 25 -40.18 -4.07 -34.96
N LEU A 26 -39.61 -4.67 -36.02
CA LEU A 26 -38.42 -5.52 -35.90
C LEU A 26 -37.21 -4.77 -35.34
N LEU A 27 -37.00 -3.52 -35.76
CA LEU A 27 -35.91 -2.69 -35.26
C LEU A 27 -36.10 -2.36 -33.77
N ILE A 28 -37.31 -1.98 -33.35
CA ILE A 28 -37.61 -1.76 -31.92
C ILE A 28 -37.44 -3.06 -31.13
N ALA A 29 -37.97 -4.18 -31.62
CA ALA A 29 -37.82 -5.48 -30.97
C ALA A 29 -36.35 -5.86 -30.81
N SER A 30 -35.53 -5.65 -31.85
CA SER A 30 -34.08 -5.88 -31.79
C SER A 30 -33.40 -4.98 -30.75
N LEU A 31 -33.76 -3.70 -30.67
CA LEU A 31 -33.21 -2.78 -29.66
C LEU A 31 -33.60 -3.20 -28.24
N VAL A 32 -34.86 -3.60 -28.03
CA VAL A 32 -35.34 -4.12 -26.75
C VAL A 32 -34.62 -5.41 -26.39
N SER A 33 -34.51 -6.37 -27.31
CA SER A 33 -33.78 -7.62 -27.09
C SER A 33 -32.30 -7.39 -26.76
N MET A 34 -31.64 -6.45 -27.45
CA MET A 34 -30.25 -6.10 -27.17
C MET A 34 -30.09 -5.44 -25.81
N THR A 35 -31.04 -4.58 -25.41
CA THR A 35 -31.06 -3.93 -24.09
C THR A 35 -31.29 -4.94 -22.97
N VAL A 36 -32.26 -5.85 -23.15
CA VAL A 36 -32.55 -6.93 -22.20
C VAL A 36 -31.36 -7.88 -22.09
N TRP A 37 -30.75 -8.25 -23.21
CA TRP A 37 -29.57 -9.11 -23.21
C TRP A 37 -28.41 -8.46 -22.46
N TYR A 38 -28.14 -7.20 -22.75
CA TYR A 38 -27.12 -6.42 -22.05
C TYR A 38 -27.40 -6.36 -20.54
N ALA A 39 -28.63 -5.99 -20.16
CA ALA A 39 -29.01 -5.76 -18.77
C ALA A 39 -29.14 -7.03 -17.92
N PHE A 40 -29.46 -8.18 -18.51
CA PHE A 40 -29.72 -9.42 -17.76
C PHE A 40 -28.64 -10.49 -17.92
N PHE A 41 -27.89 -10.49 -19.03
CA PHE A 41 -26.88 -11.53 -19.28
C PHE A 41 -25.48 -10.94 -19.19
N TYR A 42 -25.17 -9.89 -19.97
CA TYR A 42 -23.80 -9.36 -20.02
C TYR A 42 -23.36 -8.74 -18.69
N THR A 43 -24.22 -7.95 -18.05
CA THR A 43 -23.94 -7.34 -16.73
C THR A 43 -23.79 -8.36 -15.59
N ARG A 44 -24.23 -9.61 -15.80
CA ARG A 44 -24.19 -10.71 -14.83
C ARG A 44 -23.07 -11.71 -15.13
N THR A 45 -21.96 -11.21 -15.66
CA THR A 45 -20.75 -11.98 -15.92
C THR A 45 -19.59 -11.49 -15.05
N PRO A 46 -18.68 -12.36 -14.61
CA PRO A 46 -17.46 -11.95 -13.92
C PRO A 46 -16.56 -11.09 -14.82
N GLU A 47 -16.53 -11.33 -16.15
CA GLU A 47 -15.84 -10.47 -17.12
C GLU A 47 -16.32 -9.01 -17.02
N TYR A 48 -17.63 -8.82 -16.96
CA TYR A 48 -18.22 -7.49 -16.81
C TYR A 48 -17.83 -6.87 -15.47
N ALA A 49 -17.89 -7.63 -14.38
CA ALA A 49 -17.51 -7.14 -13.06
C ALA A 49 -16.05 -6.70 -13.00
N LEU A 50 -15.11 -7.46 -13.56
CA LEU A 50 -13.70 -7.07 -13.63
C LEU A 50 -13.48 -5.83 -14.50
N LYS A 51 -14.22 -5.71 -15.61
CA LYS A 51 -14.19 -4.50 -16.44
C LYS A 51 -14.68 -3.28 -15.66
N GLN A 52 -15.81 -3.40 -14.95
CA GLN A 52 -16.34 -2.33 -14.12
C GLN A 52 -15.41 -2.00 -12.96
N LEU A 53 -14.70 -2.98 -12.41
CA LEU A 53 -13.67 -2.77 -11.40
C LEU A 53 -12.54 -1.87 -11.93
N SER A 54 -12.02 -2.16 -13.13
CA SER A 54 -11.02 -1.31 -13.79
C SER A 54 -11.55 0.11 -13.99
N THR A 55 -12.76 0.25 -14.53
CA THR A 55 -13.41 1.56 -14.71
C THR A 55 -13.59 2.30 -13.38
N ALA A 56 -13.98 1.61 -12.31
CA ALA A 56 -14.14 2.22 -10.99
C ALA A 56 -12.83 2.76 -10.44
N ILE A 57 -11.71 2.07 -10.66
CA ILE A 57 -10.38 2.54 -10.26
C ILE A 57 -9.96 3.75 -11.11
N GLU A 58 -10.14 3.68 -12.44
CA GLU A 58 -9.81 4.76 -13.38
C GLU A 58 -10.61 6.05 -13.10
N ASP A 59 -11.92 5.90 -12.86
CA ASP A 59 -12.85 6.98 -12.55
C ASP A 59 -12.81 7.41 -11.07
N ARG A 60 -11.94 6.78 -10.25
CA ARG A 60 -11.80 7.04 -8.81
C ARG A 60 -13.12 6.91 -8.03
N ASN A 61 -13.99 6.00 -8.47
CA ASN A 61 -15.32 5.78 -7.92
C ASN A 61 -15.30 4.65 -6.90
N THR A 62 -15.16 5.01 -5.62
CA THR A 62 -15.08 4.05 -4.50
C THR A 62 -16.40 3.29 -4.27
N ASP A 63 -17.55 3.89 -4.56
CA ASP A 63 -18.86 3.21 -4.44
C ASP A 63 -19.00 2.10 -5.50
N ALA A 64 -18.61 2.39 -6.74
CA ALA A 64 -18.58 1.39 -7.81
C ALA A 64 -17.55 0.30 -7.50
N PHE A 65 -16.38 0.65 -6.96
CA PHE A 65 -15.37 -0.32 -6.55
C PHE A 65 -15.90 -1.27 -5.47
N LYS A 66 -16.52 -0.75 -4.41
CA LYS A 66 -17.15 -1.54 -3.34
C LYS A 66 -18.27 -2.44 -3.83
N LYS A 67 -18.93 -2.10 -4.92
CA LYS A 67 -19.93 -2.97 -5.55
C LYS A 67 -19.31 -4.21 -6.19
N TYR A 68 -18.10 -4.10 -6.75
CA TYR A 68 -17.44 -5.19 -7.48
C TYR A 68 -16.36 -5.90 -6.66
N VAL A 69 -16.15 -5.51 -5.39
CA VAL A 69 -15.22 -6.14 -4.45
C VAL A 69 -15.88 -6.28 -3.09
N ASN A 70 -15.91 -7.51 -2.58
CA ASN A 70 -16.28 -7.78 -1.20
C ASN A 70 -15.09 -7.44 -0.29
N MET A 71 -14.99 -6.17 0.12
CA MET A 71 -13.86 -5.66 0.89
C MET A 71 -13.70 -6.32 2.26
N ASP A 72 -14.80 -6.71 2.90
CA ASP A 72 -14.77 -7.39 4.20
C ASP A 72 -14.07 -8.76 4.07
N VAL A 73 -14.50 -9.59 3.12
CA VAL A 73 -13.90 -10.91 2.91
C VAL A 73 -12.46 -10.78 2.38
N LEU A 74 -12.23 -9.89 1.42
CA LEU A 74 -10.91 -9.71 0.79
C LEU A 74 -9.87 -9.24 1.81
N SER A 75 -10.15 -8.18 2.57
CA SER A 75 -9.21 -7.63 3.55
C SER A 75 -8.98 -8.58 4.72
N SER A 76 -10.02 -9.28 5.18
CA SER A 76 -9.94 -10.26 6.26
C SER A 76 -9.08 -11.48 5.87
N ARG A 77 -9.20 -11.98 4.63
CA ARG A 77 -8.35 -13.08 4.14
C ARG A 77 -6.94 -12.63 3.81
N ALA A 78 -6.78 -11.47 3.17
CA ALA A 78 -5.45 -10.90 2.92
C ALA A 78 -4.69 -10.69 4.23
N TYR A 79 -5.37 -10.25 5.29
CA TYR A 79 -4.80 -10.17 6.63
C TYR A 79 -4.33 -11.53 7.16
N ASP A 80 -5.14 -12.58 7.04
CA ASP A 80 -4.76 -13.91 7.50
C ASP A 80 -3.49 -14.41 6.77
N ASP A 81 -3.43 -14.27 5.44
CA ASP A 81 -2.27 -14.66 4.64
C ASP A 81 -1.01 -13.85 5.00
N LEU A 82 -1.14 -12.53 5.16
CA LEU A 82 -0.05 -11.65 5.55
C LEU A 82 0.51 -11.97 6.93
N THR A 83 -0.37 -12.26 7.87
CA THR A 83 0.05 -12.52 9.25
C THR A 83 0.74 -13.86 9.39
N VAL A 84 0.30 -14.88 8.63
CA VAL A 84 1.03 -16.16 8.54
C VAL A 84 2.47 -15.92 8.06
N ASP A 85 2.69 -15.11 7.03
CA ASP A 85 4.03 -14.72 6.55
C ASP A 85 4.83 -13.89 7.58
N LEU A 86 4.17 -12.99 8.32
CA LEU A 86 4.80 -12.23 9.42
C LEU A 86 5.33 -13.15 10.55
N PHE A 87 4.77 -14.35 10.69
CA PHE A 87 5.05 -15.27 11.80
C PHE A 87 5.85 -16.52 11.48
N ALA A 88 5.84 -16.96 10.22
CA ALA A 88 6.32 -18.29 9.86
C ALA A 88 7.82 -18.54 10.11
N TYR A 89 8.57 -17.52 10.54
CA TYR A 89 10.01 -17.50 10.36
C TYR A 89 10.84 -17.25 11.63
N ASP A 90 10.24 -16.94 12.80
CA ASP A 90 11.04 -16.82 14.02
C ASP A 90 11.13 -18.16 14.79
N SER A 91 12.12 -18.97 14.41
CA SER A 91 12.46 -20.23 15.07
C SER A 91 12.97 -20.06 16.51
N THR A 92 13.26 -18.82 16.94
CA THR A 92 13.74 -18.52 18.30
C THR A 92 12.60 -18.33 19.31
N LEU A 93 11.35 -18.24 18.84
CA LEU A 93 10.18 -18.06 19.72
C LEU A 93 9.80 -19.35 20.45
N THR A 94 9.65 -19.26 21.78
CA THR A 94 9.09 -20.35 22.59
C THR A 94 7.64 -20.65 22.20
N PRO A 95 7.13 -21.87 22.41
CA PRO A 95 5.73 -22.20 22.13
C PRO A 95 4.72 -21.25 22.82
N LYS A 96 5.02 -20.83 24.06
CA LYS A 96 4.18 -19.89 24.81
C LYS A 96 4.15 -18.50 24.16
N SER A 97 5.30 -18.02 23.67
CA SER A 97 5.38 -16.75 22.95
C SER A 97 4.60 -16.80 21.64
N LYS A 98 4.69 -17.91 20.89
CA LYS A 98 3.92 -18.11 19.65
C LYS A 98 2.41 -17.98 19.89
N VAL A 99 1.87 -18.67 20.90
CA VAL A 99 0.44 -18.57 21.26
C VAL A 99 0.02 -17.16 21.69
N MET A 100 0.87 -16.44 22.43
CA MET A 100 0.58 -15.05 22.82
C MET A 100 0.46 -14.16 21.59
N PHE A 101 1.38 -14.30 20.64
CA PHE A 101 1.36 -13.56 19.41
C PHE A 101 0.16 -13.93 18.53
N GLU A 102 -0.14 -15.21 18.31
CA GLU A 102 -1.34 -15.64 17.58
C GLU A 102 -2.61 -14.97 18.14
N LYS A 103 -2.78 -14.97 19.47
CA LYS A 103 -3.91 -14.29 20.12
C LYS A 103 -3.93 -12.78 19.89
N PHE A 104 -2.77 -12.14 19.92
CA PHE A 104 -2.64 -10.70 19.65
C PHE A 104 -3.06 -10.36 18.22
N TYR A 105 -2.66 -11.15 17.22
CA TYR A 105 -3.03 -10.89 15.83
C TYR A 105 -4.51 -11.19 15.56
N ILE A 106 -5.11 -12.16 16.23
CA ILE A 106 -6.57 -12.34 16.20
C ILE A 106 -7.27 -11.09 16.76
N MET A 107 -6.75 -10.52 17.86
CA MET A 107 -7.36 -9.36 18.53
C MET A 107 -7.35 -8.09 17.68
N ILE A 108 -6.28 -7.85 16.93
CA ILE A 108 -6.11 -6.63 16.11
C ILE A 108 -6.58 -6.79 14.66
N LYS A 109 -7.01 -8.01 14.27
CA LYS A 109 -7.48 -8.33 12.92
C LYS A 109 -8.53 -7.34 12.39
N PRO A 110 -9.58 -6.99 13.16
CA PRO A 110 -10.61 -6.06 12.67
C PRO A 110 -10.04 -4.69 12.28
N GLN A 111 -9.13 -4.15 13.11
CA GLN A 111 -8.52 -2.84 12.90
C GLN A 111 -7.60 -2.84 11.69
N LEU A 112 -6.79 -3.89 11.52
CA LEU A 112 -5.87 -3.99 10.38
C LEU A 112 -6.57 -4.32 9.06
N SER A 113 -7.61 -5.14 9.08
CA SER A 113 -8.43 -5.42 7.88
C SER A 113 -9.15 -4.16 7.41
N MET A 114 -9.78 -3.42 8.33
CA MET A 114 -10.40 -2.13 8.04
C MET A 114 -9.37 -1.09 7.58
N GLY A 115 -8.17 -1.10 8.17
CA GLY A 115 -7.05 -0.27 7.74
C GLY A 115 -6.66 -0.52 6.29
N LEU A 116 -6.54 -1.80 5.87
CA LEU A 116 -6.24 -2.18 4.49
C LEU A 116 -7.34 -1.70 3.54
N GLU A 117 -8.60 -1.90 3.90
CA GLU A 117 -9.74 -1.40 3.13
C GLU A 117 -9.65 0.12 2.94
N ASN A 118 -9.51 0.87 4.03
CA ASN A 118 -9.44 2.33 3.99
C ASN A 118 -8.25 2.82 3.18
N ALA A 119 -7.08 2.16 3.29
CA ALA A 119 -5.90 2.50 2.51
C ALA A 119 -6.13 2.29 1.00
N ALA A 120 -6.75 1.16 0.62
CA ALA A 120 -7.10 0.88 -0.78
C ALA A 120 -8.11 1.88 -1.33
N LEU A 121 -9.18 2.17 -0.58
CA LEU A 121 -10.21 3.13 -0.99
C LEU A 121 -9.65 4.55 -1.12
N THR A 122 -8.83 4.99 -0.15
CA THR A 122 -8.17 6.30 -0.19
C THR A 122 -7.23 6.41 -1.40
N ARG A 123 -6.52 5.33 -1.72
CA ARG A 123 -5.66 5.27 -2.90
C ARG A 123 -6.46 5.42 -4.19
N ILE A 124 -7.63 4.79 -4.29
CA ILE A 124 -8.53 4.92 -5.45
C ILE A 124 -9.06 6.35 -5.56
N GLU A 125 -9.59 6.90 -4.47
CA GLU A 125 -10.21 8.23 -4.43
C GLU A 125 -9.21 9.35 -4.72
N THR A 126 -8.07 9.34 -4.03
CA THR A 126 -7.11 10.45 -4.05
C THR A 126 -6.00 10.26 -5.08
N GLY A 127 -5.71 9.01 -5.44
CA GLY A 127 -4.50 8.68 -6.19
C GLY A 127 -3.24 8.80 -5.35
N ALA A 128 -3.31 8.71 -4.02
CA ALA A 128 -2.17 8.73 -3.11
C ALA A 128 -2.29 7.67 -2.02
N TRP A 129 -1.17 7.07 -1.62
CA TRP A 129 -1.11 6.25 -0.42
C TRP A 129 -0.98 7.16 0.78
N ASN A 130 -2.01 7.20 1.62
CA ASN A 130 -2.01 7.98 2.84
C ASN A 130 -1.90 7.07 4.05
N LEU A 131 -1.13 7.51 5.04
CA LEU A 131 -1.06 6.86 6.32
C LEU A 131 -2.11 7.39 7.28
N PRO A 132 -2.62 6.56 8.21
CA PRO A 132 -3.49 7.00 9.29
C PRO A 132 -2.85 8.15 10.10
N ASP A 133 -3.63 9.19 10.39
CA ASP A 133 -3.17 10.37 11.11
C ASP A 133 -4.02 10.66 12.36
N GLY A 134 -3.88 11.85 12.96
CA GLY A 134 -4.76 12.26 14.05
C GLY A 134 -4.73 11.33 15.26
N THR A 135 -5.92 10.89 15.70
CA THR A 135 -6.16 9.96 16.81
C THR A 135 -6.41 8.52 16.36
N ASP A 136 -6.11 8.19 15.10
CA ASP A 136 -6.28 6.82 14.60
C ASP A 136 -5.38 5.85 15.36
N ILE A 137 -5.92 4.68 15.71
CA ILE A 137 -5.22 3.63 16.44
C ILE A 137 -4.15 2.93 15.59
N LEU A 138 -4.26 3.02 14.26
CA LEU A 138 -3.25 2.54 13.30
C LEU A 138 -2.08 3.51 13.16
N LYS A 139 -2.20 4.74 13.70
CA LYS A 139 -1.14 5.75 13.58
C LYS A 139 0.10 5.34 14.37
N GLY A 140 1.22 5.28 13.66
CA GLY A 140 2.49 4.88 14.24
C GLY A 140 2.45 3.43 14.68
N ARG A 141 2.49 3.19 16.00
CA ARG A 141 2.62 1.85 16.60
C ARG A 141 1.68 1.62 17.78
N GLN A 142 0.56 2.35 17.85
CA GLN A 142 -0.33 2.30 19.02
C GLN A 142 -0.95 0.90 19.23
N LEU A 143 -1.24 0.17 18.15
CA LEU A 143 -1.66 -1.23 18.22
C LEU A 143 -0.53 -2.22 18.48
N GLY A 144 0.72 -1.79 18.66
CA GLY A 144 1.89 -2.68 18.75
C GLY A 144 2.40 -3.18 17.39
N ILE A 145 1.78 -2.75 16.28
CA ILE A 145 2.22 -3.00 14.91
C ILE A 145 2.44 -1.67 14.19
N ASP A 146 3.49 -1.59 13.39
CA ASP A 146 3.73 -0.47 12.48
C ASP A 146 2.89 -0.65 11.21
N PHE A 147 1.79 0.09 11.11
CA PHE A 147 0.85 -0.05 9.99
C PHE A 147 1.48 0.27 8.63
N GLU A 148 2.42 1.22 8.58
CA GLU A 148 3.15 1.55 7.35
C GLU A 148 3.96 0.35 6.85
N ARG A 149 4.62 -0.35 7.77
CA ARG A 149 5.38 -1.56 7.45
C ARG A 149 4.45 -2.71 7.08
N PHE A 150 3.29 -2.81 7.72
CA PHE A 150 2.27 -3.80 7.40
C PHE A 150 1.76 -3.64 5.96
N ILE A 151 1.46 -2.40 5.55
CA ILE A 151 1.09 -2.09 4.16
C ILE A 151 2.23 -2.37 3.19
N GLU A 152 3.47 -2.03 3.52
CA GLU A 152 4.60 -2.34 2.63
C GLU A 152 4.71 -3.85 2.38
N ARG A 153 4.62 -4.68 3.44
CA ARG A 153 4.70 -6.14 3.32
C ARG A 153 3.54 -6.76 2.54
N SER A 154 2.40 -6.07 2.47
CA SER A 154 1.27 -6.51 1.64
C SER A 154 1.55 -6.50 0.14
N GLN A 155 2.65 -5.86 -0.29
CA GLN A 155 2.97 -5.63 -1.69
C GLN A 155 1.89 -4.86 -2.47
N LEU A 156 0.81 -4.38 -1.82
CA LEU A 156 -0.24 -3.58 -2.46
C LEU A 156 0.30 -2.32 -3.14
N ARG A 157 1.38 -1.73 -2.59
CA ARG A 157 2.02 -0.53 -3.14
C ARG A 157 2.96 -0.79 -4.29
N ASN A 158 3.50 -2.00 -4.37
CA ASN A 158 4.61 -2.39 -5.23
C ASN A 158 4.16 -3.44 -6.26
N THR A 159 2.87 -3.45 -6.60
CA THR A 159 2.30 -4.40 -7.55
C THR A 159 1.60 -3.64 -8.65
N THR A 160 2.08 -3.82 -9.89
CA THR A 160 1.47 -3.26 -11.08
C THR A 160 0.60 -4.31 -11.78
N PHE A 161 -0.63 -3.91 -12.11
CA PHE A 161 -1.51 -4.71 -12.96
C PHE A 161 -1.01 -4.73 -14.41
N VAL A 162 -0.98 -5.92 -15.02
CA VAL A 162 -0.55 -6.10 -16.42
C VAL A 162 -1.74 -6.48 -17.31
N SER A 163 -2.45 -7.56 -16.99
CA SER A 163 -3.56 -8.04 -17.80
C SER A 163 -4.45 -9.02 -17.05
N ILE A 164 -5.70 -9.17 -17.50
CA ILE A 164 -6.56 -10.28 -17.09
C ILE A 164 -6.29 -11.47 -18.01
N GLY A 165 -6.07 -12.64 -17.41
CA GLY A 165 -5.84 -13.91 -18.09
C GLY A 165 -7.13 -14.71 -18.29
N ASN A 166 -7.08 -16.02 -18.05
CA ASN A 166 -8.26 -16.87 -18.15
C ASN A 166 -9.27 -16.58 -17.03
N ILE A 167 -10.56 -16.78 -17.32
CA ILE A 167 -11.63 -16.70 -16.33
C ILE A 167 -12.43 -17.99 -16.42
N GLU A 168 -12.37 -18.78 -15.35
CA GLU A 168 -13.05 -20.06 -15.23
C GLU A 168 -14.34 -19.89 -14.43
N HIS A 169 -15.47 -20.27 -15.01
CA HIS A 169 -16.77 -20.18 -14.36
C HIS A 169 -17.17 -21.53 -13.80
N ASP A 170 -17.59 -21.56 -12.54
CA ASP A 170 -18.17 -22.71 -11.88
C ASP A 170 -19.44 -22.30 -11.12
N GLY A 171 -20.57 -22.34 -11.83
CA GLY A 171 -21.88 -21.98 -11.30
C GLY A 171 -21.95 -20.52 -10.83
N SER A 172 -22.10 -20.33 -9.52
CA SER A 172 -22.14 -19.02 -8.86
C SER A 172 -20.77 -18.53 -8.37
N THR A 173 -19.70 -19.23 -8.75
CA THR A 173 -18.31 -18.87 -8.45
C THR A 173 -17.51 -18.79 -9.74
N ALA A 174 -16.44 -18.00 -9.72
CA ALA A 174 -15.50 -17.91 -10.83
C ALA A 174 -14.08 -17.68 -10.31
N THR A 175 -13.09 -18.16 -11.04
CA THR A 175 -11.68 -17.85 -10.78
C THR A 175 -11.11 -17.09 -11.96
N ALA A 176 -10.65 -15.86 -11.73
CA ALA A 176 -10.02 -15.03 -12.74
C ALA A 176 -8.52 -14.91 -12.49
N GLU A 177 -7.74 -15.10 -13.54
CA GLU A 177 -6.29 -14.87 -13.51
C GLU A 177 -5.99 -13.37 -13.68
N LEU A 178 -5.17 -12.83 -12.79
CA LEU A 178 -4.68 -11.47 -12.84
C LEU A 178 -3.16 -11.49 -12.93
N ASN A 179 -2.64 -11.18 -14.12
CA ASN A 179 -1.20 -11.05 -14.33
C ASN A 179 -0.74 -9.72 -13.75
N ILE A 180 0.27 -9.80 -12.90
CA ILE A 180 0.87 -8.67 -12.20
C ILE A 180 2.39 -8.69 -12.35
N LEU A 181 3.01 -7.55 -12.08
CA LEU A 181 4.45 -7.39 -11.97
C LEU A 181 4.75 -6.74 -10.62
N GLU A 182 5.64 -7.34 -9.82
CA GLU A 182 6.13 -6.71 -8.59
C GLU A 182 7.21 -5.67 -8.96
N ASP A 183 7.02 -4.44 -8.49
CA ASP A 183 7.71 -3.25 -9.00
C ASP A 183 9.20 -3.22 -8.64
N TYR A 184 9.59 -3.77 -7.48
CA TYR A 184 11.00 -3.78 -7.10
C TYR A 184 11.76 -4.87 -7.85
N THR A 185 11.40 -6.12 -7.64
CA THR A 185 12.13 -7.28 -8.15
C THR A 185 11.84 -7.55 -9.64
N GLN A 186 10.88 -6.83 -10.23
CA GLN A 186 10.40 -7.05 -11.60
C GLN A 186 9.93 -8.50 -11.80
N THR A 187 9.41 -9.12 -10.74
CA THR A 187 8.98 -10.51 -10.75
C THR A 187 7.53 -10.59 -11.24
N PRO A 188 7.27 -11.28 -12.36
CA PRO A 188 5.90 -11.51 -12.81
C PRO A 188 5.22 -12.56 -11.92
N PHE A 189 3.92 -12.38 -11.68
CA PHE A 189 3.10 -13.36 -10.97
C PHE A 189 1.67 -13.36 -11.51
N THR A 190 0.95 -14.48 -11.36
CA THR A 190 -0.46 -14.59 -11.73
C THR A 190 -1.28 -14.83 -10.46
N LEU A 191 -2.00 -13.80 -10.01
CA LEU A 191 -2.94 -13.92 -8.90
C LEU A 191 -4.22 -14.59 -9.39
N GLN A 192 -4.83 -15.42 -8.54
CA GLN A 192 -6.09 -16.10 -8.78
C GLN A 192 -7.19 -15.43 -7.95
N LEU A 193 -7.95 -14.54 -8.59
CA LEU A 193 -9.07 -13.85 -7.96
C LEU A 193 -10.28 -14.77 -7.92
N VAL A 194 -10.77 -15.07 -6.73
CA VAL A 194 -12.04 -15.78 -6.57
C VAL A 194 -13.16 -14.77 -6.54
N MET A 195 -14.14 -14.99 -7.41
CA MET A 195 -15.31 -14.15 -7.57
C MET A 195 -16.57 -14.95 -7.25
N GLU A 196 -17.55 -14.27 -6.68
CA GLU A 196 -18.84 -14.86 -6.31
C GLU A 196 -19.98 -13.99 -6.84
N GLN A 197 -21.08 -14.65 -7.19
CA GLN A 197 -22.31 -13.95 -7.58
C GLN A 197 -23.09 -13.53 -6.33
N ALA A 198 -23.37 -12.22 -6.23
CA ALA A 198 -24.21 -11.63 -5.20
C ALA A 198 -25.71 -11.93 -5.44
N GLU A 199 -26.54 -11.67 -4.42
CA GLU A 199 -27.99 -11.99 -4.44
C GLU A 199 -28.77 -11.30 -5.57
N ASP A 200 -28.37 -10.10 -5.97
CA ASP A 200 -28.98 -9.33 -7.07
C ASP A 200 -28.45 -9.75 -8.47
N GLY A 201 -27.51 -10.70 -8.50
CA GLY A 201 -26.92 -11.30 -9.69
C GLY A 201 -25.65 -10.63 -10.23
N HIS A 202 -25.14 -9.56 -9.61
CA HIS A 202 -23.81 -9.03 -9.98
C HIS A 202 -22.69 -9.93 -9.44
N TRP A 203 -21.51 -9.83 -10.05
CA TRP A 203 -20.32 -10.55 -9.59
C TRP A 203 -19.40 -9.62 -8.82
N GLN A 204 -18.75 -10.14 -7.78
CA GLN A 204 -17.79 -9.40 -6.98
C GLN A 204 -16.54 -10.25 -6.70
N VAL A 205 -15.38 -9.62 -6.59
CA VAL A 205 -14.16 -10.28 -6.12
C VAL A 205 -14.28 -10.51 -4.62
N SER A 206 -14.15 -11.76 -4.17
CA SER A 206 -14.25 -12.13 -2.77
C SER A 206 -12.89 -12.23 -2.09
N TYR A 207 -11.91 -12.87 -2.72
CA TYR A 207 -10.55 -12.99 -2.18
C TYR A 207 -9.54 -13.40 -3.26
N ILE A 208 -8.26 -13.38 -2.90
CA ILE A 208 -7.17 -13.87 -3.75
C ILE A 208 -6.77 -15.24 -3.22
N LYS A 209 -6.94 -16.30 -4.01
CA LYS A 209 -6.73 -17.68 -3.57
C LYS A 209 -5.27 -17.99 -3.26
N ASN A 210 -4.36 -17.46 -4.07
CA ASN A 210 -2.93 -17.75 -4.03
C ASN A 210 -2.08 -16.55 -3.57
N TYR A 211 -2.62 -15.72 -2.67
CA TYR A 211 -1.94 -14.52 -2.21
C TYR A 211 -0.73 -14.84 -1.35
N LYS A 212 -0.82 -15.89 -0.52
CA LYS A 212 0.31 -16.36 0.26
C LYS A 212 1.50 -16.77 -0.62
N GLU A 213 1.25 -17.49 -1.71
CA GLU A 213 2.30 -17.90 -2.64
C GLU A 213 2.99 -16.70 -3.29
N TYR A 214 2.25 -15.63 -3.55
CA TYR A 214 2.83 -14.37 -4.03
C TYR A 214 3.77 -13.76 -2.99
N LEU A 215 3.34 -13.66 -1.73
CA LEU A 215 4.16 -13.11 -0.65
C LEU A 215 5.42 -13.96 -0.41
N ASP A 216 5.26 -15.29 -0.36
CA ASP A 216 6.36 -16.24 -0.16
C ASP A 216 7.38 -16.20 -1.30
N LEU A 217 6.96 -15.86 -2.53
CA LEU A 217 7.85 -15.67 -3.68
C LEU A 217 8.68 -14.38 -3.57
N ILE A 218 8.04 -13.26 -3.21
CA ILE A 218 8.66 -11.93 -3.25
C ILE A 218 9.54 -11.68 -2.02
N ALA A 219 9.11 -12.11 -0.83
CA ALA A 219 9.81 -11.86 0.42
C ALA A 219 11.31 -12.25 0.41
N PRO A 220 11.73 -13.46 -0.03
CA PRO A 220 13.14 -13.82 -0.06
C PRO A 220 13.97 -12.98 -1.05
N LEU A 221 13.39 -12.59 -2.19
CA LEU A 221 14.05 -11.74 -3.18
C LEU A 221 14.36 -10.35 -2.59
N GLN A 222 13.34 -9.71 -2.00
CA GLN A 222 13.51 -8.42 -1.34
C GLN A 222 14.47 -8.51 -0.14
N ASN A 223 14.37 -9.57 0.67
CA ASN A 223 15.24 -9.76 1.83
C ASN A 223 16.72 -9.95 1.44
N SER A 224 17.01 -10.65 0.34
CA SER A 224 18.38 -10.79 -0.17
C SER A 224 18.97 -9.43 -0.58
N ASP A 225 18.19 -8.65 -1.31
CA ASP A 225 18.57 -7.29 -1.74
C ASP A 225 18.78 -6.35 -0.54
N ILE A 226 17.88 -6.40 0.44
CA ILE A 226 18.01 -5.64 1.68
C ILE A 226 19.28 -6.03 2.43
N ALA A 227 19.60 -7.33 2.53
CA ALA A 227 20.81 -7.80 3.19
C ALA A 227 22.07 -7.29 2.48
N SER A 228 22.11 -7.36 1.14
CA SER A 228 23.22 -6.83 0.35
C SER A 228 23.40 -5.32 0.56
N TYR A 229 22.31 -4.56 0.56
CA TYR A 229 22.36 -3.13 0.82
C TYR A 229 22.85 -2.80 2.24
N ILE A 230 22.43 -3.57 3.25
CA ILE A 230 22.93 -3.43 4.63
C ILE A 230 24.44 -3.65 4.67
N ASP A 231 24.93 -4.75 4.09
CA ASP A 231 26.35 -5.10 4.07
C ASP A 231 27.18 -4.01 3.35
N ASN A 232 26.71 -3.53 2.19
CA ASN A 232 27.39 -2.49 1.40
C ASN A 232 27.41 -1.12 2.08
N THR A 233 26.44 -0.83 2.95
CA THR A 233 26.34 0.47 3.65
C THR A 233 26.90 0.43 5.06
N GLN A 234 27.25 -0.74 5.59
CA GLN A 234 27.67 -0.95 6.97
C GLN A 234 28.83 -0.03 7.37
N GLY A 235 29.88 0.05 6.53
CA GLY A 235 31.04 0.90 6.82
C GLY A 235 30.71 2.40 6.93
N ILE A 236 29.79 2.90 6.09
CA ILE A 236 29.31 4.28 6.15
C ILE A 236 28.50 4.50 7.44
N VAL A 237 27.62 3.56 7.77
CA VAL A 237 26.79 3.63 8.98
C VAL A 237 27.67 3.64 10.23
N ASP A 238 28.66 2.76 10.34
CA ASP A 238 29.55 2.66 11.49
C ASP A 238 30.44 3.90 11.67
N GLU A 239 31.02 4.42 10.58
CA GLU A 239 31.80 5.66 10.59
C GLU A 239 30.99 6.82 11.20
N TYR A 240 29.76 7.01 10.71
CA TYR A 240 28.92 8.13 11.16
C TYR A 240 28.26 7.90 12.51
N ASN A 241 27.97 6.66 12.89
CA ASN A 241 27.52 6.35 14.25
C ASN A 241 28.56 6.81 15.27
N GLY A 242 29.85 6.54 15.04
CA GLY A 242 30.93 7.05 15.90
C GLY A 242 30.98 8.58 15.99
N ILE A 243 30.80 9.27 14.85
CA ILE A 243 30.72 10.74 14.81
C ILE A 243 29.50 11.26 15.61
N PHE A 244 28.33 10.65 15.42
CA PHE A 244 27.10 11.08 16.09
C PHE A 244 27.12 10.80 17.59
N GLU A 245 27.78 9.73 18.04
CA GLU A 245 28.02 9.51 19.46
C GLU A 245 28.83 10.65 20.10
N GLU A 246 29.84 11.17 19.39
CA GLU A 246 30.61 12.32 19.86
C GLU A 246 29.73 13.57 19.96
N TYR A 247 28.95 13.87 18.93
CA TYR A 247 28.01 14.98 18.95
C TYR A 247 26.96 14.83 20.04
N GLN A 248 26.46 13.62 20.29
CA GLN A 248 25.53 13.35 21.37
C GLN A 248 26.16 13.62 22.75
N ARG A 249 27.41 13.22 22.97
CA ARG A 249 28.14 13.53 24.21
C ARG A 249 28.29 15.05 24.41
N ARG A 250 28.72 15.77 23.36
CA ARG A 250 28.88 17.23 23.39
C ARG A 250 27.54 17.95 23.60
N PHE A 251 26.48 17.49 22.95
CA PHE A 251 25.13 18.01 23.14
C PHE A 251 24.68 17.84 24.59
N ARG A 252 24.80 16.64 25.18
CA ARG A 252 24.46 16.36 26.58
C ARG A 252 25.21 17.28 27.56
N GLN A 253 26.49 17.54 27.31
CA GLN A 253 27.29 18.47 28.11
C GLN A 253 26.78 19.90 28.01
N LEU A 254 26.42 20.36 26.80
CA LEU A 254 25.89 21.71 26.58
C LEU A 254 24.49 21.89 27.18
N THR A 255 23.68 20.84 27.21
CA THR A 255 22.33 20.87 27.78
C THR A 255 22.28 20.62 29.28
N ALA A 256 23.41 20.26 29.91
CA ALA A 256 23.45 20.03 31.35
C ALA A 256 23.10 21.33 32.11
N THR A 257 22.04 21.27 32.92
CA THR A 257 21.56 22.40 33.73
C THR A 257 21.01 21.88 35.04
N SER A 258 21.31 22.57 36.14
CA SER A 258 20.75 22.29 37.47
C SER A 258 19.34 22.86 37.64
N SER A 259 18.96 23.84 36.82
CA SER A 259 17.69 24.58 36.91
C SER A 259 16.60 24.05 35.97
N GLY A 260 16.93 23.09 35.10
CA GLY A 260 16.05 22.62 34.02
C GLY A 260 15.91 23.60 32.85
N GLN A 261 16.53 24.79 32.91
CA GLN A 261 16.49 25.79 31.84
C GLN A 261 17.87 26.02 31.22
N LEU A 262 17.90 26.20 29.90
CA LEU A 262 19.12 26.54 29.15
C LEU A 262 19.36 28.04 29.18
N SER A 263 20.58 28.47 29.53
CA SER A 263 20.99 29.88 29.39
C SER A 263 21.07 30.31 27.91
N ALA A 264 21.00 31.62 27.65
CA ALA A 264 21.17 32.16 26.30
C ALA A 264 22.51 31.76 25.66
N ALA A 265 23.59 31.71 26.44
CA ALA A 265 24.91 31.26 25.99
C ALA A 265 24.91 29.76 25.62
N GLN A 266 24.25 28.91 26.41
CA GLN A 266 24.09 27.48 26.08
C GLN A 266 23.28 27.30 24.80
N ARG A 267 22.13 27.98 24.67
CA ARG A 267 21.32 27.91 23.45
C ARG A 267 22.10 28.32 22.20
N LYS A 268 22.92 29.37 22.29
CA LYS A 268 23.81 29.78 21.18
C LYS A 268 24.85 28.71 20.83
N LYS A 269 25.48 28.09 21.82
CA LYS A 269 26.46 27.00 21.62
C LYS A 269 25.81 25.75 21.03
N ILE A 270 24.62 25.38 21.50
CA ILE A 270 23.86 24.24 20.98
C ILE A 270 23.46 24.49 19.52
N ALA A 271 22.91 25.67 19.23
CA ALA A 271 22.56 26.05 17.86
C ALA A 271 23.77 25.97 16.92
N ALA A 272 24.94 26.45 17.37
CA ALA A 272 26.17 26.38 16.58
C ALA A 272 26.65 24.93 16.34
N LEU A 273 26.58 24.05 17.36
CA LEU A 273 26.91 22.62 17.20
C LEU A 273 25.98 21.97 16.17
N LEU A 274 24.68 22.19 16.28
CA LEU A 274 23.69 21.57 15.41
C LEU A 274 23.82 22.05 13.95
N GLU A 275 23.97 23.36 13.75
CA GLU A 275 24.01 23.97 12.42
C GLU A 275 25.31 23.71 11.67
N ASN A 276 26.45 23.79 12.36
CA ASN A 276 27.77 23.74 11.71
C ASN A 276 28.36 22.34 11.67
N GLU A 277 27.90 21.41 12.52
CA GLU A 277 28.50 20.09 12.64
C GLU A 277 27.47 18.96 12.44
N VAL A 278 26.39 18.93 13.22
CA VAL A 278 25.43 17.80 13.18
C VAL A 278 24.66 17.74 11.86
N ILE A 279 24.02 18.84 11.43
CA ILE A 279 23.26 18.86 10.18
C ILE A 279 24.17 18.58 8.97
N PRO A 280 25.37 19.19 8.84
CA PRO A 280 26.31 18.85 7.77
C PRO A 280 26.74 17.39 7.78
N ALA A 281 26.99 16.79 8.96
CA ALA A 281 27.34 15.38 9.04
C ALA A 281 26.17 14.47 8.63
N LEU A 282 24.94 14.77 9.03
CA LEU A 282 23.73 14.04 8.59
C LEU A 282 23.60 14.07 7.06
N LYS A 283 23.75 15.25 6.45
CA LYS A 283 23.71 15.41 5.00
C LYS A 283 24.83 14.64 4.30
N LYS A 284 26.04 14.68 4.84
CA LYS A 284 27.19 13.98 4.26
C LYS A 284 27.06 12.46 4.37
N ARG A 285 26.49 11.94 5.47
CA ARG A 285 26.11 10.53 5.59
C ARG A 285 25.11 10.16 4.51
N GLN A 286 24.04 10.93 4.36
CA GLN A 286 23.01 10.65 3.35
C GLN A 286 23.59 10.66 1.95
N GLN A 287 24.41 11.66 1.62
CA GLN A 287 25.10 11.72 0.32
C GLN A 287 25.94 10.46 0.06
N LYS A 288 26.74 10.01 1.04
CA LYS A 288 27.51 8.76 0.91
C LYS A 288 26.62 7.54 0.72
N LEU A 289 25.44 7.50 1.37
CA LEU A 289 24.48 6.42 1.19
C LEU A 289 23.82 6.46 -0.20
N ASP A 290 23.53 7.66 -0.72
CA ASP A 290 22.95 7.87 -2.05
C ASP A 290 23.93 7.51 -3.18
N GLU A 291 25.24 7.52 -2.91
CA GLU A 291 26.29 7.07 -3.84
C GLU A 291 26.41 5.54 -3.92
N VAL A 292 25.81 4.80 -2.98
CA VAL A 292 25.78 3.32 -3.01
C VAL A 292 24.62 2.87 -3.90
N ASP A 293 24.90 1.95 -4.82
CA ASP A 293 23.85 1.34 -5.64
C ASP A 293 22.80 0.66 -4.75
N ILE A 294 21.52 0.92 -5.03
CA ILE A 294 20.41 0.44 -4.21
C ILE A 294 19.73 -0.70 -4.98
N PRO A 295 19.94 -1.96 -4.56
CA PRO A 295 19.23 -3.10 -5.11
C PRO A 295 17.72 -2.86 -5.08
N ALA A 296 17.00 -3.36 -6.08
CA ALA A 296 15.62 -2.98 -6.28
C ALA A 296 14.73 -3.39 -5.09
N GLY A 297 14.95 -4.58 -4.50
CA GLY A 297 14.26 -5.02 -3.28
C GLY A 297 14.63 -4.23 -2.01
N ALA A 298 15.71 -3.45 -2.04
CA ALA A 298 16.17 -2.62 -0.91
C ALA A 298 15.66 -1.16 -0.97
N GLN A 299 14.94 -0.78 -2.02
CA GLN A 299 14.45 0.59 -2.25
C GLN A 299 13.64 1.12 -1.06
N TYR A 300 12.78 0.28 -0.46
CA TYR A 300 12.02 0.69 0.71
C TYR A 300 12.91 1.05 1.91
N LEU A 301 13.89 0.21 2.25
CA LEU A 301 14.83 0.48 3.35
C LEU A 301 15.61 1.77 3.10
N ALA A 302 16.11 1.96 1.88
CA ALA A 302 16.84 3.17 1.51
C ALA A 302 15.98 4.43 1.68
N ARG A 303 14.73 4.41 1.20
CA ARG A 303 13.77 5.53 1.39
C ARG A 303 13.47 5.79 2.86
N GLN A 304 13.31 4.76 3.70
CA GLN A 304 13.07 4.96 5.14
C GLN A 304 14.28 5.60 5.83
N ARG A 305 15.52 5.21 5.48
CA ARG A 305 16.74 5.84 5.99
C ARG A 305 16.86 7.31 5.57
N GLN A 306 16.56 7.61 4.31
CA GLN A 306 16.52 8.99 3.82
C GLN A 306 15.45 9.81 4.56
N HIS A 307 14.25 9.25 4.70
CA HIS A 307 13.14 9.92 5.37
C HIS A 307 13.41 10.20 6.86
N SER A 308 14.05 9.26 7.57
CA SER A 308 14.55 9.48 8.94
C SER A 308 15.51 10.66 8.95
N THR A 309 16.55 10.65 8.11
CA THR A 309 17.57 11.72 8.06
C THR A 309 16.97 13.10 7.75
N GLU A 310 16.08 13.18 6.76
CA GLU A 310 15.38 14.43 6.42
C GLU A 310 14.52 14.96 7.58
N THR A 311 13.83 14.06 8.27
CA THR A 311 12.99 14.41 9.42
C THR A 311 13.85 14.85 10.61
N THR A 312 14.97 14.18 10.88
CA THR A 312 15.96 14.60 11.87
C THR A 312 16.48 16.01 11.57
N ILE A 313 16.84 16.30 10.32
CA ILE A 313 17.34 17.63 9.91
C ILE A 313 16.27 18.69 10.15
N LYS A 314 15.01 18.44 9.74
CA LYS A 314 13.89 19.36 9.98
C LYS A 314 13.67 19.60 11.48
N ALA A 315 13.70 18.55 12.30
CA ALA A 315 13.59 18.67 13.75
C ALA A 315 14.70 19.57 14.32
N TRP A 316 15.95 19.39 13.89
CA TRP A 316 17.06 20.23 14.31
C TRP A 316 16.95 21.68 13.85
N GLN A 317 16.46 21.93 12.63
CA GLN A 317 16.24 23.29 12.13
C GLN A 317 15.23 24.05 13.00
N HIS A 318 14.10 23.41 13.35
CA HIS A 318 13.13 23.99 14.28
C HIS A 318 13.72 24.17 15.69
N PHE A 319 14.49 23.21 16.18
CA PHE A 319 15.17 23.33 17.49
C PHE A 319 16.16 24.49 17.53
N ILE A 320 16.95 24.70 16.47
CA ILE A 320 17.88 25.83 16.31
C ILE A 320 17.10 27.16 16.34
N LYS A 321 15.98 27.24 15.61
CA LYS A 321 15.14 28.43 15.60
C LYS A 321 14.55 28.73 16.98
N GLY A 322 14.05 27.71 17.67
CA GLY A 322 13.64 27.80 19.08
C GLY A 322 14.76 28.30 20.00
N CYS A 323 16.00 27.84 19.80
CA CYS A 323 17.16 28.31 20.56
C CYS A 323 17.49 29.79 20.33
N ARG A 324 17.38 30.26 19.08
CA ARG A 324 17.70 31.64 18.68
C ARG A 324 16.63 32.62 19.10
N ASP A 325 15.38 32.28 18.84
CA ASP A 325 14.23 33.17 19.01
C ASP A 325 13.56 33.01 20.39
N ASN A 326 14.03 32.03 21.18
CA ASN A 326 13.40 31.63 22.44
C ASN A 326 11.90 31.28 22.27
N SER A 327 11.57 30.60 21.16
CA SER A 327 10.20 30.29 20.77
C SER A 327 9.78 28.89 21.22
N GLN A 328 8.77 28.83 22.10
CA GLN A 328 8.20 27.56 22.55
C GLN A 328 7.50 26.80 21.42
N ALA A 329 6.88 27.51 20.48
CA ALA A 329 6.20 26.89 19.34
C ALA A 329 7.18 26.10 18.46
N GLU A 330 8.38 26.66 18.22
CA GLU A 330 9.43 25.99 17.45
C GLU A 330 9.96 24.75 18.16
N PHE A 331 10.11 24.79 19.49
CA PHE A 331 10.45 23.60 20.27
C PHE A 331 9.37 22.52 20.20
N SER A 332 8.10 22.89 20.30
CA SER A 332 6.98 21.94 20.15
C SER A 332 6.98 21.28 18.77
N THR A 333 7.21 22.05 17.69
CA THR A 333 7.32 21.50 16.34
C THR A 333 8.53 20.56 16.20
N ALA A 334 9.69 20.93 16.74
CA ALA A 334 10.87 20.08 16.76
C ALA A 334 10.60 18.75 17.49
N GLU A 335 9.91 18.80 18.63
CA GLU A 335 9.52 17.61 19.38
C GLU A 335 8.56 16.71 18.60
N THR A 336 7.56 17.28 17.92
CA THR A 336 6.66 16.52 17.04
C THR A 336 7.42 15.80 15.93
N LEU A 337 8.33 16.51 15.24
CA LEU A 337 9.16 15.93 14.19
C LEU A 337 10.09 14.85 14.73
N HIS A 338 10.67 15.04 15.92
CA HIS A 338 11.50 14.00 16.53
C HIS A 338 10.69 12.74 16.87
N LYS A 339 9.45 12.86 17.36
CA LYS A 339 8.57 11.70 17.59
C LYS A 339 8.24 10.96 16.30
N GLN A 340 8.05 11.70 15.19
CA GLN A 340 7.85 11.08 13.86
C GLN A 340 9.11 10.35 13.41
N GLU A 341 10.28 10.98 13.57
CA GLU A 341 11.58 10.39 13.25
C GLU A 341 11.85 9.10 14.03
N LEU A 342 11.58 9.07 15.34
CA LEU A 342 11.71 7.84 16.14
C LEU A 342 10.83 6.70 15.61
N ALA A 343 9.62 7.00 15.13
CA ALA A 343 8.76 5.97 14.54
C ALA A 343 9.35 5.42 13.22
N ILE A 344 10.00 6.27 12.41
CA ILE A 344 10.68 5.89 11.18
C ILE A 344 11.95 5.07 11.50
N ASP A 345 12.75 5.49 12.48
CA ASP A 345 13.96 4.78 12.87
C ASP A 345 13.65 3.37 13.43
N LEU A 346 12.63 3.24 14.28
CA LEU A 346 12.14 1.93 14.73
C LEU A 346 11.73 1.04 13.55
N ARG A 347 11.17 1.62 12.48
CA ARG A 347 10.84 0.88 11.27
C ARG A 347 12.08 0.40 10.53
N VAL A 348 13.09 1.26 10.41
CA VAL A 348 14.40 0.89 9.84
C VAL A 348 15.01 -0.28 10.62
N GLN A 349 15.01 -0.19 11.95
CA GLN A 349 15.53 -1.26 12.83
C GLN A 349 14.75 -2.56 12.66
N ASP A 350 13.43 -2.50 12.55
CA ASP A 350 12.56 -3.66 12.33
C ASP A 350 12.84 -4.37 10.99
N ILE A 351 13.08 -3.60 9.92
CA ILE A 351 13.45 -4.15 8.61
C ILE A 351 14.79 -4.88 8.74
N ILE A 352 15.82 -4.21 9.28
CA ILE A 352 17.17 -4.77 9.45
C ILE A 352 17.12 -6.05 10.30
N ARG A 353 16.40 -6.01 11.43
CA ARG A 353 16.28 -7.16 12.34
C ARG A 353 15.56 -8.32 11.66
N HIS A 354 14.47 -8.05 10.94
CA HIS A 354 13.74 -9.09 10.23
C HIS A 354 14.62 -9.75 9.18
N THR A 355 15.33 -8.98 8.35
CA THR A 355 16.25 -9.53 7.34
C THR A 355 17.36 -10.37 7.98
N ALA A 356 17.91 -9.94 9.12
CA ALA A 356 18.90 -10.73 9.85
C ALA A 356 18.34 -12.06 10.37
N ILE A 357 17.09 -12.09 10.84
CA ILE A 357 16.41 -13.33 11.24
C ILE A 357 16.18 -14.23 10.03
N SER A 358 15.66 -13.67 8.93
CA SER A 358 15.36 -14.41 7.70
C SER A 358 16.61 -15.07 7.09
N LYS A 359 17.78 -14.43 7.16
CA LYS A 359 19.08 -15.00 6.71
C LYS A 359 19.48 -16.26 7.49
N ASN A 360 19.02 -16.42 8.73
CA ASN A 360 19.35 -17.55 9.60
C ASN A 360 18.40 -18.74 9.43
N ILE A 361 17.40 -18.63 8.55
CA ILE A 361 16.47 -19.71 8.24
C ILE A 361 17.01 -20.42 7.01
N PRO A 362 17.35 -21.72 7.09
CA PRO A 362 17.77 -22.44 5.90
C PRO A 362 16.65 -22.33 4.86
N ASN A 363 16.99 -21.92 3.64
CA ASN A 363 16.08 -21.98 2.49
C ASN A 363 15.55 -23.41 2.42
N LEU A 364 14.31 -23.61 2.87
CA LEU A 364 13.65 -24.90 2.72
C LEU A 364 13.31 -25.02 1.22
N PRO A 365 13.71 -26.13 0.58
CA PRO A 365 13.51 -26.36 -0.85
C PRO A 365 12.03 -26.46 -1.23
#